data_AF-A0A7X1HP55-F1
#
_entry.id   AF-A0A7X1HP55-F1
#
_cell.length_a   1.000
_cell.length_b   1.000
_cell.length_c   1.000
_cell.angle_alpha   90.00
_cell.angle_beta   90.00
_cell.angle_gamma   90.00
#
_symmetry.space_group_name_H-M   'P 1'
#
loop_
_entity.id
_entity.type
_entity.pdbx_description
1 polymer ?
#
loop_
_entity_poly.entity_id
_entity_poly.type
_entity_poly.pdbx_seq_one_letter_code
_entity_poly.pdbx_strand_id
1 'polypeptide(L)'
;MELNEMLEVSILLDYYRNLLSDRQKEYLLEHFEEDLSLTEIGKKYNVSRQAVYDNIRRGIKILRDYEEKIGFHKRDLELLSQLKELKKDFTIKKLDEIIEKNF
;
A
#
# COMPACT_ATOMS: atom_id res chain seq x y z
N MET A 1 10.03 -9.40 8.74
CA MET A 1 8.85 -8.52 8.85
C MET A 1 7.73 -9.35 9.43
N GLU A 2 6.86 -8.75 10.24
CA GLU A 2 5.64 -9.42 10.68
C GLU A 2 4.64 -9.47 9.52
N LEU A 3 3.73 -10.46 9.51
CA LEU A 3 2.76 -10.65 8.42
C LEU A 3 1.92 -9.39 8.14
N ASN A 4 1.53 -8.68 9.21
CA ASN A 4 0.76 -7.44 9.11
C ASN A 4 1.53 -6.34 8.38
N GLU A 5 2.84 -6.27 8.58
CA GLU A 5 3.69 -5.29 7.92
C GLU A 5 3.82 -5.59 6.43
N MET A 6 3.90 -6.87 6.06
CA MET A 6 3.95 -7.27 4.64
C MET A 6 2.64 -6.93 3.93
N LEU A 7 1.50 -7.22 4.57
CA LEU A 7 0.19 -6.90 4.01
C LEU A 7 -0.03 -5.40 3.85
N GLU A 8 0.37 -4.60 4.85
CA GLU A 8 0.31 -3.13 4.77
C GLU A 8 1.08 -2.63 3.54
N VAL A 9 2.34 -3.07 3.36
CA VAL A 9 3.18 -2.62 2.24
C VAL A 9 2.59 -3.02 0.89
N SER A 10 2.09 -4.26 0.76
CA SER A 10 1.44 -4.72 -0.48
C SER A 10 0.22 -3.85 -0.84
N ILE A 11 -0.60 -3.48 0.15
CA ILE A 11 -1.73 -2.58 -0.07
C ILE A 11 -1.23 -1.19 -0.52
N LEU A 12 -0.23 -0.63 0.16
CA LEU A 12 0.29 0.69 -0.20
C LEU A 12 0.95 0.72 -1.58
N LEU A 13 1.52 -0.40 -2.04
CA LEU A 13 2.02 -0.54 -3.41
C LEU A 13 0.89 -0.38 -4.43
N ASP A 14 -0.28 -0.97 -4.20
CA ASP A 14 -1.43 -0.79 -5.11
C ASP A 14 -1.83 0.68 -5.28
N TYR A 15 -1.77 1.46 -4.20
CA TYR A 15 -2.09 2.89 -4.26
C TYR A 15 -0.97 3.74 -4.86
N TYR A 16 0.30 3.50 -4.47
CA TYR A 16 1.36 4.49 -4.62
C TYR A 16 2.58 4.01 -5.40
N ARG A 17 2.62 2.78 -5.93
CA ARG A 17 3.79 2.26 -6.66
C ARG A 17 4.27 3.13 -7.82
N ASN A 18 3.36 3.85 -8.48
CA ASN A 18 3.68 4.71 -9.62
C ASN A 18 4.29 6.06 -9.22
N LEU A 19 4.34 6.36 -7.92
CA LEU A 19 5.01 7.56 -7.38
C LEU A 19 6.46 7.27 -6.94
N LEU A 20 6.84 5.99 -6.91
CA LEU A 20 8.20 5.56 -6.61
C LEU A 20 9.11 5.74 -7.83
N SER A 21 10.42 5.84 -7.61
CA SER A 21 11.38 5.68 -8.70
C SER A 21 11.33 4.25 -9.26
N ASP A 22 11.65 4.07 -10.54
CA ASP A 22 11.60 2.77 -11.22
C ASP A 22 12.33 1.68 -10.42
N ARG A 23 13.54 1.97 -9.94
CA ARG A 23 14.34 1.01 -9.19
C ARG A 23 13.76 0.63 -7.83
N GLN A 24 13.11 1.57 -7.15
CA GLN A 24 12.40 1.29 -5.88
C GLN A 24 11.16 0.45 -6.13
N LYS A 25 10.40 0.81 -7.17
CA LYS A 25 9.21 0.08 -7.60
C LYS A 25 9.58 -1.37 -7.93
N GLU A 26 10.56 -1.60 -8.81
CA GLU A 26 10.99 -2.94 -9.21
C GLU A 26 11.35 -3.81 -8.00
N TYR A 27 12.21 -3.31 -7.10
CA TYR A 27 12.67 -4.12 -5.96
C TYR A 27 11.53 -4.44 -4.98
N LEU A 28 10.58 -3.53 -4.83
CA LEU A 28 9.40 -3.76 -3.99
C LEU A 28 8.44 -4.76 -4.64
N LEU A 29 8.13 -4.63 -5.94
CA LEU A 29 7.25 -5.57 -6.63
C LEU A 29 7.84 -6.99 -6.64
N GLU A 30 9.13 -7.12 -6.93
CA GLU A 30 9.79 -8.42 -6.90
C GLU A 30 9.75 -9.06 -5.51
N HIS A 31 9.92 -8.26 -4.45
CA HIS A 31 9.92 -8.79 -3.09
C HIS A 31 8.53 -9.10 -2.55
N PHE A 32 7.52 -8.26 -2.84
CA PHE A 32 6.19 -8.33 -2.22
C PHE A 32 5.11 -8.96 -3.11
N GLU A 33 5.30 -9.02 -4.43
CA GLU A 33 4.35 -9.62 -5.38
C GLU A 33 4.91 -10.88 -6.05
N GLU A 34 6.23 -10.95 -6.29
CA GLU A 34 6.88 -12.10 -6.94
C GLU A 34 7.60 -13.04 -5.96
N ASP A 35 7.57 -12.76 -4.65
CA ASP A 35 8.20 -13.54 -3.58
C ASP A 35 9.73 -13.75 -3.71
N LEU A 36 10.43 -12.87 -4.45
CA LEU A 36 11.89 -12.93 -4.55
C LEU A 36 12.54 -12.55 -3.22
N SER A 37 13.55 -13.32 -2.83
CA SER A 37 14.41 -12.96 -1.71
C SER A 37 15.34 -11.79 -2.08
N LEU A 38 15.76 -11.02 -1.07
CA LEU A 38 16.73 -9.92 -1.25
C LEU A 38 18.04 -10.37 -1.93
N THR A 39 18.42 -11.64 -1.75
CA THR A 39 19.60 -12.24 -2.38
C THR A 39 19.36 -12.50 -3.87
N GLU A 40 18.17 -12.97 -4.26
CA GLU A 40 17.80 -13.18 -5.66
C GLU A 40 17.72 -11.86 -6.42
N ILE A 41 17.09 -10.84 -5.82
CA ILE A 41 17.06 -9.47 -6.38
C ILE A 41 18.48 -8.93 -6.52
N GLY A 42 19.33 -9.10 -5.48
CA GLY A 42 20.71 -8.64 -5.52
C GLY A 42 21.51 -9.29 -6.66
N LYS A 43 21.35 -10.60 -6.86
CA LYS A 43 21.95 -11.32 -8.00
C LYS A 43 21.41 -10.82 -9.34
N LYS A 44 20.09 -10.65 -9.47
CA LYS A 44 19.41 -10.20 -10.71
C LYS A 44 19.95 -8.85 -11.19
N TYR A 45 20.15 -7.91 -10.26
CA TYR A 45 20.61 -6.54 -10.58
C TYR A 45 22.11 -6.31 -10.34
N ASN A 46 22.88 -7.35 -10.06
CA ASN A 46 24.30 -7.30 -9.74
C ASN A 46 24.66 -6.25 -8.66
N VAL A 47 23.90 -6.26 -7.57
CA VAL A 47 24.09 -5.40 -6.39
C VAL A 47 24.16 -6.23 -5.11
N SER A 48 24.68 -5.63 -4.03
CA SER A 48 24.71 -6.33 -2.75
C SER A 48 23.30 -6.52 -2.17
N ARG A 49 23.10 -7.61 -1.42
CA ARG A 49 21.88 -7.84 -0.63
C ARG A 49 21.55 -6.64 0.27
N GLN A 50 22.57 -5.97 0.81
CA GLN A 50 22.40 -4.78 1.65
C GLN A 50 21.83 -3.60 0.85
N ALA A 51 22.32 -3.38 -0.38
CA ALA A 51 21.80 -2.33 -1.24
C ALA A 51 20.33 -2.54 -1.59
N VAL A 52 19.91 -3.80 -1.82
CA VAL A 52 18.49 -4.15 -2.01
C VAL A 52 17.68 -3.85 -0.75
N TYR A 53 18.14 -4.32 0.41
CA TYR A 53 17.48 -4.08 1.70
C TYR A 53 17.27 -2.58 1.97
N ASP A 54 18.31 -1.77 1.79
CA ASP A 54 18.26 -0.32 2.04
C ASP A 54 17.35 0.41 1.03
N ASN A 55 17.25 -0.11 -0.19
CA ASN A 55 16.35 0.42 -1.21
C ASN A 55 14.88 0.11 -0.85
N ILE A 56 14.56 -1.14 -0.55
CA ILE A 56 13.23 -1.57 -0.11
C ILE A 56 12.78 -0.80 1.13
N ARG A 57 13.63 -0.71 2.15
CA ARG A 57 13.30 0.02 3.40
C ARG A 57 12.99 1.50 3.13
N ARG A 58 13.72 2.14 2.21
CA ARG A 58 13.43 3.52 1.80
C ARG A 58 12.12 3.62 1.02
N GLY A 59 11.86 2.69 0.12
CA GLY A 59 10.60 2.64 -0.63
C GLY A 59 9.39 2.47 0.29
N ILE A 60 9.46 1.58 1.28
CA ILE A 60 8.40 1.39 2.30
C ILE A 60 8.14 2.70 3.06
N LYS A 61 9.20 3.41 3.46
CA LYS A 61 9.04 4.70 4.11
C LYS A 61 8.31 5.70 3.22
N ILE A 62 8.69 5.79 1.94
CA ILE A 62 8.04 6.70 0.98
C ILE A 62 6.55 6.34 0.80
N LEU A 63 6.21 5.06 0.69
CA LEU A 63 4.83 4.59 0.60
C LEU A 63 4.00 5.02 1.83
N ARG A 64 4.56 4.86 3.03
CA ARG A 64 3.92 5.30 4.28
C ARG A 64 3.79 6.82 4.35
N ASP A 65 4.81 7.57 3.93
CA ASP A 65 4.77 9.03 3.87
C ASP A 65 3.69 9.52 2.87
N TYR A 66 3.45 8.77 1.78
CA TYR A 66 2.34 9.06 0.86
C TYR A 66 0.98 8.77 1.50
N GLU A 67 0.80 7.64 2.18
CA GLU A 67 -0.46 7.36 2.87
C GLU A 67 -0.76 8.37 3.97
N GLU A 68 0.25 8.80 4.73
CA GLU A 68 0.06 9.85 5.75
C GLU A 68 -0.46 11.16 5.14
N LYS A 69 0.02 11.52 3.95
CA LYS A 69 -0.34 12.78 3.27
C LYS A 69 -1.62 12.69 2.44
N ILE A 70 -1.89 11.55 1.82
CA ILE A 70 -2.96 11.37 0.84
C ILE A 70 -4.15 10.61 1.45
N GLY A 71 -3.88 9.58 2.25
CA GLY A 71 -4.87 8.87 3.06
C GLY A 71 -5.88 8.04 2.27
N PHE A 72 -5.56 7.57 1.06
CA PHE A 72 -6.52 6.82 0.24
C PHE A 72 -6.90 5.50 0.88
N HIS A 73 -5.93 4.73 1.39
CA HIS A 73 -6.26 3.45 2.01
C HIS A 73 -7.15 3.64 3.24
N LYS A 74 -6.81 4.62 4.09
CA LYS A 74 -7.63 4.98 5.26
C LYS A 74 -9.05 5.39 4.86
N ARG A 75 -9.19 6.26 3.85
CA ARG A 75 -10.51 6.71 3.36
C ARG A 75 -11.36 5.55 2.87
N ASP A 76 -10.77 4.61 2.14
CA ASP A 76 -11.48 3.44 1.64
C ASP A 76 -11.92 2.51 2.78
N LEU A 77 -11.11 2.34 3.82
CA LEU A 77 -11.51 1.60 5.03
C LEU A 77 -12.68 2.27 5.76
N GLU A 78 -12.67 3.60 5.88
CA GLU A 78 -13.76 4.37 6.47
C GLU A 78 -15.06 4.22 5.65
N LEU A 79 -14.98 4.36 4.32
CA LEU A 79 -16.12 4.17 3.43
C LEU A 79 -16.68 2.75 3.52
N LEU A 80 -15.81 1.73 3.51
CA LEU A 80 -16.23 0.34 3.67
C LEU A 80 -16.93 0.11 5.02
N SER A 81 -16.48 0.76 6.10
CA SER A 81 -17.15 0.71 7.39
C SER A 81 -18.56 1.34 7.31
N GLN A 82 -18.67 2.52 6.72
CA GLN A 82 -19.96 3.19 6.52
C GLN A 82 -20.93 2.35 5.68
N LEU A 83 -20.45 1.73 4.60
CA LEU A 83 -21.24 0.86 3.74
C LEU A 83 -21.68 -0.42 4.46
N LYS A 84 -20.84 -0.99 5.33
CA LYS A 84 -21.21 -2.14 6.17
C LYS A 84 -22.33 -1.77 7.15
N GLU A 85 -22.28 -0.58 7.75
CA GLU A 85 -23.35 -0.10 8.62
C GLU A 85 -24.63 0.20 7.85
N LEU A 86 -24.53 0.83 6.67
CA LEU A 86 -25.67 1.05 5.78
C LEU A 86 -26.35 -0.28 5.40
N LYS A 87 -25.57 -1.33 5.13
CA LYS A 87 -26.12 -2.65 4.78
C LYS A 87 -26.96 -3.27 5.92
N LYS A 88 -26.67 -2.96 7.18
CA LYS A 88 -27.42 -3.51 8.33
C LYS A 88 -28.80 -2.87 8.48
N ASP A 89 -28.92 -1.58 8.17
CA ASP A 89 -30.15 -0.81 8.27
C ASP A 89 -30.19 0.27 7.18
N PHE A 90 -30.60 -0.18 5.99
CA PHE A 90 -30.56 0.62 4.78
C PHE A 90 -31.67 1.66 4.78
N THR A 91 -31.29 2.92 4.58
CA THR A 91 -32.22 4.02 4.28
C THR A 91 -31.61 4.95 3.24
N ILE A 92 -32.45 5.54 2.39
CA ILE A 92 -32.01 6.52 1.39
C ILE A 92 -31.30 7.69 2.08
N LYS A 93 -31.83 8.17 3.21
CA LYS A 93 -31.22 9.24 4.00
C LYS A 93 -29.77 8.95 4.40
N LYS A 94 -29.48 7.74 4.92
CA LYS A 94 -28.10 7.36 5.30
C LYS A 94 -27.19 7.23 4.08
N LEU A 95 -27.72 6.79 2.94
CA LEU A 95 -26.97 6.75 1.69
C LEU A 95 -26.58 8.16 1.24
N ASP A 96 -27.52 9.10 1.26
CA ASP A 96 -27.27 10.50 0.90
C ASP A 96 -26.22 11.13 1.83
N GLU A 97 -26.31 10.90 3.16
CA GLU A 97 -25.30 11.36 4.13
C GLU A 97 -23.89 10.81 3.84
N ILE A 98 -23.77 9.55 3.39
CA ILE A 98 -22.48 8.96 3.02
C ILE A 98 -21.93 9.62 1.75
N ILE A 99 -22.78 9.91 0.77
CA ILE A 99 -22.37 10.56 -0.49
C ILE A 99 -21.88 11.98 -0.19
N GLU A 100 -22.66 12.79 0.53
CA GLU A 100 -22.32 14.19 0.88
C GLU A 100 -21.04 14.32 1.71
N LYS A 101 -20.72 13.32 2.55
CA LYS A 101 -19.50 13.36 3.37
C LYS A 101 -18.24 13.05 2.55
N ASN A 102 -18.37 12.32 1.45
CA ASN A 102 -17.24 11.79 0.67
C ASN A 102 -17.04 12.50 -0.68
N PHE A 103 -17.92 13.44 -1.06
CA PHE A 103 -17.86 14.25 -2.29
C PHE A 103 -18.27 15.70 -2.01
#